data_AF-A0A2D6MAR4-F1
#
_entry.id   AF-A0A2D6MAR4-F1
#
_cell.length_a   1.000
_cell.length_b   1.000
_cell.length_c   1.000
_cell.angle_alpha   90.00
_cell.angle_beta   90.00
_cell.angle_gamma   90.00
#
_symmetry.space_group_name_H-M   'P 1'
#
loop_
_entity.id
_entity.type
_entity.pdbx_description
1 polymer ?
#
loop_
_entity_poly.entity_id
_entity_poly.type
_entity_poly.pdbx_seq_one_letter_code
_entity_poly.pdbx_strand_id
1 'polypeptide(L)'
;MNRAQKRALKHKKASEEERKLSDKIFLFNKLPDKCNVCEDPFDKTDKHMVQSWSVVIRSETEAVRLFCPMCIEKTQTFLKENTNED
;
A
#
# COMPACT_ATOMS: atom_id res chain seq x y z
N MET A 1 3.29 38.62 3.13
CA MET A 1 3.93 37.67 2.20
C MET A 1 4.00 38.28 0.81
N ASN A 2 5.21 38.39 0.25
CA ASN A 2 5.45 38.98 -1.07
C ASN A 2 5.12 38.01 -2.22
N ARG A 3 4.84 38.53 -3.42
CA ARG A 3 4.43 37.72 -4.60
C ARG A 3 5.45 36.64 -4.95
N ALA A 4 6.75 36.94 -4.79
CA ALA A 4 7.84 35.99 -4.98
C ALA A 4 7.77 34.79 -4.00
N GLN A 5 7.48 35.06 -2.72
CA GLN A 5 7.34 34.01 -1.69
C GLN A 5 6.15 33.09 -1.99
N LYS A 6 5.02 33.65 -2.46
CA LYS A 6 3.85 32.86 -2.87
C LYS A 6 4.15 31.93 -4.05
N ARG A 7 4.93 32.39 -5.03
CA ARG A 7 5.34 31.57 -6.19
C ARG A 7 6.31 30.46 -5.79
N ALA A 8 7.31 30.77 -4.95
CA ALA A 8 8.26 29.77 -4.45
C ALA A 8 7.56 28.65 -3.63
N LEU A 9 6.57 29.00 -2.81
CA LEU A 9 5.77 28.02 -2.05
C LEU A 9 4.94 27.11 -2.97
N LYS A 10 4.32 27.66 -4.03
CA LYS A 10 3.59 26.85 -5.02
C LYS A 10 4.49 25.88 -5.75
N HIS A 11 5.67 26.31 -6.19
CA HIS A 11 6.63 25.45 -6.87
C HIS A 11 7.16 24.33 -5.96
N LYS A 12 7.44 24.64 -4.68
CA LYS A 12 7.84 23.62 -3.70
C LYS A 12 6.72 22.60 -3.45
N LYS A 13 5.47 23.04 -3.31
CA LYS A 13 4.32 22.14 -3.12
C LYS A 13 4.10 21.23 -4.34
N ALA A 14 4.14 21.79 -5.55
CA ALA A 14 4.06 20.99 -6.78
C ALA A 14 5.15 19.91 -6.82
N SER A 15 6.41 20.28 -6.53
CA SER A 15 7.52 19.32 -6.48
C SER A 15 7.35 18.24 -5.41
N GLU A 16 6.76 18.57 -4.26
CA GLU A 16 6.51 17.60 -3.19
C GLU A 16 5.37 16.63 -3.55
N GLU A 17 4.32 17.13 -4.20
CA GLU A 17 3.21 16.32 -4.72
C GLU A 17 3.69 15.37 -5.82
N GLU A 18 4.54 15.84 -6.74
CA GLU A 18 5.17 15.03 -7.78
C GLU A 18 6.03 13.90 -7.20
N ARG A 19 6.82 14.19 -6.16
CA ARG A 19 7.61 13.17 -5.45
C ARG A 19 6.72 12.11 -4.80
N LYS A 20 5.68 12.54 -4.06
CA LYS A 20 4.73 11.61 -3.43
C LYS A 20 4.01 10.73 -4.46
N LEU A 21 3.73 11.26 -5.65
CA LEU A 21 3.15 10.48 -6.72
C LEU A 21 4.15 9.47 -7.28
N SER A 22 5.39 9.89 -7.55
CA SER A 22 6.47 9.04 -8.04
C SER A 22 6.75 7.86 -7.10
N ASP A 23 6.83 8.11 -5.79
CA ASP A 23 7.07 7.08 -4.78
C ASP A 23 5.95 6.03 -4.77
N LYS A 24 4.69 6.47 -4.94
CA LYS A 24 3.54 5.56 -5.04
C LYS A 24 3.58 4.73 -6.32
N ILE A 25 3.96 5.32 -7.45
CA ILE A 25 4.11 4.61 -8.73
C ILE A 25 5.15 3.49 -8.60
N PHE A 26 6.28 3.77 -7.95
CA PHE A 26 7.34 2.80 -7.76
C PHE A 26 6.90 1.56 -6.96
N LEU A 27 6.00 1.73 -5.99
CA LEU A 27 5.45 0.62 -5.20
C LEU A 27 4.61 -0.35 -6.05
N PHE A 28 3.96 0.10 -7.12
CA PHE A 28 3.23 -0.78 -8.03
C PHE A 28 4.15 -1.72 -8.81
N ASN A 29 5.38 -1.28 -9.13
CA ASN A 29 6.37 -2.14 -9.78
C ASN A 29 6.82 -3.29 -8.88
N LYS A 30 6.80 -3.07 -7.56
CA LYS A 30 7.17 -4.06 -6.55
C LYS A 30 5.98 -4.92 -6.09
N LEU A 31 4.79 -4.69 -6.63
CA LEU A 31 3.58 -5.42 -6.25
C LEU A 31 3.61 -6.85 -6.81
N PRO A 32 3.58 -7.89 -5.94
CA PRO A 32 3.50 -9.28 -6.37
C PRO A 32 2.26 -9.56 -7.23
N ASP A 33 2.31 -10.66 -7.98
CA ASP A 33 1.23 -11.21 -8.80
C ASP A 33 0.45 -12.31 -8.07
N LYS A 34 0.86 -12.67 -6.86
CA LYS A 34 0.21 -13.69 -6.04
C LYS A 34 0.23 -13.34 -4.56
N CYS A 35 -0.68 -13.95 -3.80
CA CYS A 35 -0.74 -13.85 -2.35
C CYS A 35 0.55 -14.39 -1.73
N ASN A 36 1.12 -13.67 -0.77
CA ASN A 36 2.34 -14.10 -0.07
C ASN A 36 2.12 -15.27 0.92
N VAL A 37 0.87 -15.69 1.14
CA VAL A 37 0.50 -16.74 2.11
C VAL A 37 -0.01 -18.00 1.43
N CYS A 38 -1.06 -17.87 0.60
CA CYS A 38 -1.67 -19.00 -0.09
C CYS A 38 -1.26 -19.15 -1.55
N GLU A 39 -0.45 -18.22 -2.07
CA GLU A 39 -0.03 -18.19 -3.48
C GLU A 39 -1.17 -18.03 -4.51
N ASP A 40 -2.39 -17.67 -4.06
CA ASP A 40 -3.50 -17.35 -4.96
C ASP A 40 -3.11 -16.24 -5.95
N PRO A 41 -3.48 -16.37 -7.24
CA PRO A 41 -3.16 -15.37 -8.24
C PRO A 41 -3.93 -14.07 -8.01
N PHE A 42 -3.28 -12.95 -8.29
CA PHE A 42 -3.83 -11.61 -8.19
C PHE A 42 -3.85 -10.93 -9.56
N ASP A 43 -5.06 -10.65 -10.04
CA ASP A 43 -5.27 -9.89 -11.27
C ASP A 43 -5.34 -8.38 -10.97
N LYS A 44 -4.35 -7.65 -11.50
CA LYS A 44 -4.25 -6.18 -11.37
C LYS A 44 -5.27 -5.44 -12.22
N THR A 45 -5.90 -6.12 -13.19
CA THR A 45 -6.92 -5.56 -14.07
C THR A 45 -8.33 -5.78 -13.53
N ASP A 46 -8.51 -6.74 -12.62
CA ASP A 46 -9.77 -6.99 -11.94
C ASP A 46 -9.98 -5.98 -10.80
N LYS A 47 -10.97 -5.09 -10.99
CA LYS A 47 -11.37 -4.08 -10.02
C LYS A 47 -11.77 -4.68 -8.67
N HIS A 48 -12.47 -5.81 -8.67
CA HIS A 48 -12.90 -6.47 -7.44
C HIS A 48 -11.70 -6.99 -6.65
N MET A 49 -10.70 -7.58 -7.33
CA MET A 49 -9.46 -8.00 -6.68
C MET A 49 -8.68 -6.81 -6.12
N VAL A 50 -8.48 -5.75 -6.90
CA VAL A 50 -7.74 -4.56 -6.47
C VAL A 50 -8.37 -3.90 -5.23
N GLN A 51 -9.69 -3.96 -5.08
CA GLN A 51 -10.40 -3.37 -3.94
C GLN A 51 -10.42 -4.26 -2.68
N SER A 52 -10.38 -5.58 -2.84
CA SER A 52 -10.52 -6.53 -1.72
C SER A 52 -9.19 -6.99 -1.12
N TRP A 53 -8.11 -6.94 -1.89
CA TRP A 53 -6.79 -7.37 -1.44
C TRP A 53 -6.07 -6.25 -0.68
N SER A 54 -5.23 -6.62 0.30
CA SER A 54 -4.45 -5.65 1.06
C SER A 54 -2.96 -5.77 0.77
N VAL A 55 -2.32 -4.62 0.61
CA VAL A 55 -0.88 -4.48 0.38
C VAL A 55 -0.23 -3.92 1.63
N VAL A 56 0.77 -4.62 2.15
CA VAL A 56 1.57 -4.20 3.30
C VAL A 56 2.97 -3.85 2.84
N ILE A 57 3.40 -2.63 3.14
CA ILE A 57 4.72 -2.11 2.77
C ILE A 57 5.56 -2.00 4.04
N ARG A 58 6.73 -2.63 4.05
CA ARG A 58 7.74 -2.42 5.10
C ARG A 58 8.80 -1.47 4.57
N SER A 59 8.78 -0.23 5.04
CA SER A 59 9.72 0.82 4.60
C SER A 59 11.18 0.47 4.88
N GLU A 60 11.48 -0.16 6.02
CA GLU A 60 12.84 -0.53 6.42
C GLU A 60 13.52 -1.54 5.49
N THR A 61 12.73 -2.47 4.94
CA THR A 61 13.21 -3.55 4.06
C THR A 61 12.77 -3.36 2.61
N GLU A 62 12.07 -2.26 2.34
CA GLU A 62 11.44 -1.94 1.06
C GLU A 62 10.59 -3.07 0.46
N ALA A 63 10.09 -3.94 1.34
CA ALA A 63 9.37 -5.15 0.97
C ALA A 63 7.88 -4.87 0.83
N VAL A 64 7.31 -5.25 -0.32
CA VAL A 64 5.88 -5.17 -0.61
C VAL A 64 5.28 -6.57 -0.51
N ARG A 65 4.29 -6.73 0.36
CA ARG A 65 3.56 -7.99 0.55
C ARG A 65 2.10 -7.81 0.18
N LEU A 66 1.55 -8.79 -0.49
CA LEU A 66 0.18 -8.83 -0.97
C LEU A 66 -0.57 -9.98 -0.29
N PHE A 67 -1.75 -9.67 0.25
CA PHE A 67 -2.58 -10.64 0.96
C PHE A 67 -4.00 -10.65 0.39
N CYS A 68 -4.50 -11.86 0.13
CA CYS A 68 -5.89 -12.06 -0.28
C CYS A 68 -6.84 -11.87 0.90
N PRO A 69 -8.12 -11.50 0.65
CA PRO A 69 -9.10 -11.24 1.71
C PRO A 69 -9.27 -12.44 2.66
N MET A 70 -9.23 -13.66 2.13
CA MET A 70 -9.36 -14.89 2.92
C MET A 70 -8.22 -15.04 3.95
N CYS A 71 -6.98 -14.75 3.56
CA CYS A 71 -5.83 -14.85 4.47
C CYS A 71 -5.90 -13.80 5.57
N ILE A 72 -6.35 -12.59 5.23
CA ILE A 72 -6.49 -11.50 6.20
C ILE A 72 -7.58 -11.83 7.21
N GLU A 73 -8.74 -12.29 6.75
CA GLU A 73 -9.85 -12.68 7.61
C GLU A 73 -9.44 -13.79 8.59
N LYS A 74 -8.82 -14.86 8.08
CA LYS A 74 -8.28 -15.93 8.94
C LYS A 74 -7.30 -15.40 9.99
N THR A 75 -6.41 -14.48 9.59
CA THR A 75 -5.44 -13.87 10.51
C THR A 75 -6.15 -13.03 11.57
N GLN A 76 -7.16 -12.25 11.19
CA GLN A 76 -7.93 -11.43 12.14
C GLN A 76 -8.73 -12.28 13.13
N THR A 77 -9.35 -13.36 12.68
CA THR A 77 -10.08 -14.29 13.55
C THR A 77 -9.14 -14.92 14.57
N PHE A 78 -7.99 -15.42 14.10
CA PHE A 78 -6.97 -15.99 14.99
C PHE A 78 -6.48 -14.96 16.02
N LEU A 79 -6.18 -13.73 15.59
CA LEU A 79 -5.73 -12.69 16.52
C LEU A 79 -6.79 -12.36 17.58
N LYS A 80 -8.07 -12.25 17.19
CA LYS A 80 -9.18 -11.97 18.12
C LYS A 80 -9.37 -13.08 19.14
N GLU A 81 -9.27 -14.33 18.73
CA GLU A 81 -9.38 -15.49 19.63
C GLU A 81 -8.26 -15.49 20.68
N ASN A 82 -7.03 -15.17 20.27
CA ASN A 82 -5.85 -15.21 21.15
C ASN A 82 -5.66 -13.95 22.01
N THR A 83 -6.39 -12.86 21.77
CA THR A 83 -6.36 -11.64 22.62
C THR A 83 -7.35 -11.65 23.78
N ASN A 84 -8.16 -12.72 23.94
CA ASN A 84 -9.13 -12.84 25.03
C ASN A 84 -8.63 -13.71 26.21
N GLU A 85 -7.34 -14.03 26.27
CA GLU A 85 -6.72 -14.84 27.34
C GLU A 85 -5.80 -14.05 28.29
N ASP A 86 -5.79 -12.72 28.22
CA ASP A 86 -5.07 -11.84 29.18
C ASP A 86 -6.01 -11.05 30.11
#